data_AF-A0A2V8MX64-F1
#
_entry.id   AF-A0A2V8MX64-F1
#
_cell.length_a   1.000
_cell.length_b   1.000
_cell.length_c   1.000
_cell.angle_alpha   90.00
_cell.angle_beta   90.00
_cell.angle_gamma   90.00
#
_symmetry.space_group_name_H-M   'P 1'
#
loop_
_entity.id
_entity.type
_entity.pdbx_description
1 polymer ?
#
loop_
_entity_poly.entity_id
_entity_poly.type
_entity_poly.pdbx_seq_one_letter_code
_entity_poly.pdbx_strand_id
1 'polypeptide(L)'
;MAQSTTTGAIGGTVMNPAKEVVPGASVSVKSTATNKEDATTSDGEGRFKIPNLQPGDYTVTVNSPGFSAFNQAKVIVEVGRETTLDVGLTVGPVSGGTVEVTAEAPVINTTQQDFSTNMNQTSINELPINGQRWSNFALLTPGTVPDANFGLISFRGISGLLNNNTVDGGDNNQAFFSEERGRTRINYVISQSAIREFQVNTSNYSAEYGRAAGGVTNAVTKSGTNKLHGDAFFYDRDNRLGARNPLAFVRTFDPATGTTTVAGIKPVDKRYRFGADIGGPIKKDKAFFFFNYDQVRRNFPGLAIFNNGSFVTPRTSGGTLNTCTATTQPNCSATNVS
;
A
#
# COMPACT_ATOMS: atom_id res chain seq x y z
N MET A 1 -12.66 -16.03 -12.60
CA MET A 1 -11.64 -15.03 -12.27
C MET A 1 -12.32 -14.03 -11.34
N ALA A 2 -12.02 -14.06 -10.04
CA ALA A 2 -12.51 -13.04 -9.12
C ALA A 2 -11.43 -11.97 -9.03
N GLN A 3 -11.76 -10.74 -9.43
CA GLN A 3 -10.90 -9.58 -9.28
C GLN A 3 -11.29 -8.89 -7.97
N SER A 4 -10.32 -8.62 -7.10
CA SER A 4 -10.59 -7.88 -5.86
C SER A 4 -11.00 -6.44 -6.17
N THR A 5 -11.89 -5.89 -5.34
CA THR A 5 -12.51 -4.58 -5.56
C THR A 5 -11.47 -3.46 -5.63
N THR A 6 -11.39 -2.73 -6.74
CA THR A 6 -10.46 -1.58 -6.90
C THR A 6 -11.15 -0.22 -6.85
N THR A 7 -12.45 -0.22 -6.55
CA THR A 7 -13.33 0.94 -6.62
C THR A 7 -14.08 1.11 -5.31
N GLY A 8 -14.72 2.26 -5.14
CA GLY A 8 -15.72 2.49 -4.11
C GLY A 8 -17.09 2.74 -4.71
N ALA A 9 -18.01 3.19 -3.87
CA ALA A 9 -19.36 3.56 -4.27
C ALA A 9 -19.81 4.83 -3.53
N ILE A 10 -20.77 5.54 -4.11
CA ILE A 10 -21.56 6.56 -3.40
C ILE A 10 -23.00 6.06 -3.36
N GLY A 11 -23.60 6.08 -2.17
CA GLY A 11 -24.99 5.70 -1.97
C GLY A 11 -25.68 6.62 -0.96
N GLY A 12 -27.00 6.53 -0.87
CA GLY A 12 -27.75 7.35 0.08
C GLY A 12 -29.24 7.31 -0.17
N THR A 13 -29.97 8.14 0.57
CA THR A 13 -31.41 8.30 0.45
C THR A 13 -31.75 9.77 0.23
N VAL A 14 -32.59 10.05 -0.76
CA VAL A 14 -33.08 11.39 -1.06
C VAL A 14 -34.35 11.65 -0.27
N MET A 15 -34.34 12.69 0.56
CA MET A 15 -35.46 13.09 1.40
C MET A 15 -35.87 14.55 1.15
N ASN A 16 -37.15 14.86 1.38
CA ASN A 16 -37.68 16.22 1.37
C ASN A 16 -37.57 16.89 2.78
N PRO A 17 -37.92 18.18 2.95
CA PRO A 17 -37.89 18.83 4.26
C PRO A 17 -38.83 18.23 5.31
N ALA A 18 -39.87 17.51 4.88
CA ALA A 18 -40.79 16.76 5.75
C ALA A 18 -40.24 15.36 6.13
N LYS A 19 -39.01 15.02 5.71
CA LYS A 19 -38.35 13.71 5.88
C LYS A 19 -39.03 12.55 5.16
N GLU A 20 -39.80 12.85 4.12
CA GLU A 20 -40.37 11.84 3.23
C GLU A 20 -39.38 11.55 2.10
N VAL A 21 -39.37 10.30 1.64
CA VAL A 21 -38.50 9.85 0.55
C VAL A 21 -38.93 10.45 -0.79
N VAL A 22 -37.95 10.80 -1.63
CA VAL A 22 -38.19 11.38 -2.95
C VAL A 22 -37.76 10.37 -4.03
N PRO A 23 -38.71 9.61 -4.61
CA PRO A 23 -38.42 8.69 -5.70
C PRO A 23 -38.18 9.43 -7.03
N GLY A 24 -37.40 8.82 -7.93
CA GLY A 24 -37.16 9.35 -9.27
C GLY A 24 -36.30 10.62 -9.35
N ALA A 25 -35.62 10.99 -8.26
CA ALA A 25 -34.65 12.08 -8.27
C ALA A 25 -33.43 11.66 -9.11
N SER A 26 -32.99 12.54 -10.02
CA SER A 26 -31.79 12.33 -10.83
C SER A 26 -30.56 12.64 -10.00
N VAL A 27 -29.67 11.66 -9.84
CA VAL A 27 -28.40 11.78 -9.11
C VAL A 27 -27.26 11.68 -10.09
N SER A 28 -26.36 12.65 -10.09
CA SER A 28 -25.15 12.66 -10.91
C SER A 28 -23.93 12.85 -10.03
N VAL A 29 -22.86 12.12 -10.34
CA VAL A 29 -21.57 12.22 -9.65
C VAL A 29 -20.50 12.52 -10.67
N LYS A 30 -19.71 13.56 -10.39
CA LYS A 30 -18.64 14.04 -11.26
C LYS A 30 -17.29 13.92 -10.55
N SER A 31 -16.36 13.18 -11.15
CA SER A 31 -14.98 13.12 -10.69
C SER A 31 -14.31 14.48 -10.88
N THR A 32 -13.78 15.06 -9.79
CA THR A 32 -13.06 16.33 -9.85
C THR A 32 -11.70 16.22 -10.56
N ALA A 33 -11.13 15.02 -10.59
CA ALA A 33 -9.83 14.75 -11.21
C ALA A 33 -9.93 14.52 -12.73
N THR A 34 -11.01 13.90 -13.21
CA THR A 34 -11.13 13.43 -14.60
C THR A 34 -12.33 14.00 -15.36
N ASN A 35 -13.21 14.74 -14.69
CA ASN A 35 -14.53 15.18 -15.19
C ASN A 35 -15.45 14.04 -15.68
N LYS A 36 -15.11 12.78 -15.40
CA LYS A 36 -16.01 11.65 -15.68
C LYS A 36 -17.29 11.83 -14.86
N GLU A 37 -18.42 11.71 -15.53
CA GLU A 37 -19.76 11.78 -14.93
C GLU A 37 -20.43 10.40 -15.01
N ASP A 38 -20.98 9.96 -13.89
CA ASP A 38 -21.84 8.79 -13.79
C ASP A 38 -23.16 9.24 -13.16
N ALA A 39 -24.28 8.64 -13.55
CA ALA A 39 -25.60 9.06 -13.08
C ALA A 39 -26.52 7.87 -12.82
N THR A 40 -27.46 8.07 -11.90
CA THR A 40 -28.53 7.12 -11.58
C THR A 40 -29.79 7.88 -11.16
N THR A 41 -30.86 7.15 -10.85
CA THR A 41 -32.10 7.71 -10.31
C THR A 41 -32.44 7.05 -8.98
N SER A 42 -33.04 7.79 -8.05
CA SER A 42 -33.53 7.20 -6.80
C SER A 42 -34.69 6.22 -7.03
N ASP A 43 -34.70 5.13 -6.27
CA ASP A 43 -35.73 4.08 -6.31
C ASP A 43 -37.04 4.51 -5.59
N GLY A 44 -38.01 3.60 -5.50
CA GLY A 44 -39.30 3.86 -4.83
C GLY A 44 -39.19 4.15 -3.33
N GLU A 45 -38.06 3.80 -2.69
CA GLU A 45 -37.73 4.11 -1.30
C GLU A 45 -36.80 5.34 -1.20
N GLY A 46 -36.60 6.07 -2.31
CA GLY A 46 -35.73 7.24 -2.39
C GLY A 46 -34.24 6.91 -2.34
N ARG A 47 -33.84 5.64 -2.38
CA ARG A 47 -32.44 5.23 -2.30
C ARG A 47 -31.76 5.31 -3.65
N PHE A 48 -30.47 5.62 -3.65
CA PHE A 48 -29.64 5.55 -4.84
C PHE A 48 -28.29 4.93 -4.50
N LYS A 49 -27.65 4.34 -5.52
CA LYS A 49 -26.29 3.83 -5.43
C LYS A 49 -25.60 3.92 -6.79
N ILE A 50 -24.39 4.46 -6.80
CA ILE A 50 -23.52 4.52 -7.97
C ILE A 50 -22.24 3.74 -7.61
N PRO A 51 -22.16 2.47 -8.04
CA PRO A 51 -21.00 1.63 -7.77
C PRO A 51 -19.86 1.90 -8.75
N ASN A 52 -18.71 1.25 -8.53
CA ASN A 52 -17.57 1.24 -9.44
C ASN A 52 -16.94 2.63 -9.69
N LEU A 53 -17.00 3.51 -8.69
CA LEU A 53 -16.34 4.80 -8.73
C LEU A 53 -14.87 4.61 -8.38
N GLN A 54 -13.98 5.13 -9.23
CA GLN A 54 -12.57 5.18 -8.88
C GLN A 54 -12.40 5.99 -7.60
N PRO A 55 -11.46 5.64 -6.72
CA PRO A 55 -11.26 6.45 -5.52
C PRO A 55 -11.02 7.93 -5.84
N GLY A 56 -11.34 8.83 -4.92
CA GLY A 56 -11.10 10.26 -5.04
C GLY A 56 -12.27 11.16 -4.74
N ASP A 57 -12.10 12.43 -5.10
CA ASP A 57 -13.06 13.46 -4.78
C ASP A 57 -14.08 13.63 -5.90
N TYR A 58 -15.34 13.60 -5.52
CA TYR A 58 -16.50 13.76 -6.40
C TYR A 58 -17.33 14.98 -6.01
N THR A 59 -18.01 15.53 -7.00
CA THR A 59 -19.13 16.45 -6.80
C THR A 59 -20.41 15.69 -7.07
N VAL A 60 -21.36 15.73 -6.15
CA VAL A 60 -22.66 15.05 -6.27
C VAL A 60 -23.73 16.10 -6.48
N THR A 61 -24.56 15.92 -7.51
CA THR A 61 -25.68 16.80 -7.81
C THR A 61 -26.97 15.98 -7.89
N VAL A 62 -27.98 16.39 -7.13
CA VAL A 62 -29.30 15.75 -7.10
C VAL A 62 -30.36 16.73 -7.54
N ASN A 63 -31.14 16.32 -8.54
CA ASN A 63 -32.21 17.11 -9.14
C ASN A 63 -33.53 16.37 -9.06
N SER A 64 -34.59 17.05 -8.62
CA SER A 64 -35.95 16.53 -8.63
C SER A 64 -36.94 17.66 -8.92
N PRO A 65 -37.99 17.45 -9.75
CA PRO A 65 -38.99 18.47 -10.01
C PRO A 65 -39.64 19.02 -8.72
N GLY A 66 -39.79 20.34 -8.62
CA GLY A 66 -40.35 21.00 -7.44
C GLY A 66 -39.35 21.24 -6.30
N PHE A 67 -38.09 20.83 -6.47
CA PHE A 67 -37.01 21.06 -5.52
C PHE A 67 -35.84 21.81 -6.17
N SER A 68 -35.15 22.61 -5.36
CA SER A 68 -33.88 23.21 -5.71
C SER A 68 -32.81 22.13 -5.87
N ALA A 69 -31.87 22.33 -6.79
CA ALA A 69 -30.76 21.40 -7.00
C ALA A 69 -29.90 21.31 -5.72
N PHE A 70 -29.68 20.09 -5.25
CA PHE A 70 -28.74 19.80 -4.18
C PHE A 70 -27.36 19.58 -4.78
N ASN A 71 -26.35 20.26 -4.25
CA ASN A 71 -24.97 20.10 -4.67
C ASN A 71 -24.06 19.89 -3.46
N GLN A 72 -23.33 18.79 -3.45
CA GLN A 72 -22.31 18.51 -2.44
C GLN A 72 -20.96 18.32 -3.13
N ALA A 73 -20.02 19.20 -2.80
CA ALA A 73 -18.65 19.13 -3.27
C ALA A 73 -17.80 18.26 -2.32
N LYS A 74 -16.66 17.78 -2.84
CA LYS A 74 -15.64 17.03 -2.07
C LYS A 74 -16.19 15.77 -1.36
N VAL A 75 -17.08 15.05 -2.01
CA VAL A 75 -17.46 13.71 -1.55
C VAL A 75 -16.32 12.75 -1.83
N ILE A 76 -15.70 12.22 -0.78
CA ILE A 76 -14.57 11.30 -0.87
C ILE A 76 -15.09 9.89 -1.15
N VAL A 77 -14.50 9.24 -2.15
CA VAL A 77 -14.68 7.80 -2.42
C VAL A 77 -13.36 7.10 -2.12
N GLU A 78 -13.43 6.07 -1.28
CA GLU A 78 -12.28 5.23 -0.92
C GLU A 78 -12.46 3.81 -1.49
N VAL A 79 -11.35 3.11 -1.74
CA VAL A 79 -11.36 1.72 -2.21
C VAL A 79 -12.09 0.80 -1.23
N GLY A 80 -12.97 -0.04 -1.77
CA GLY A 80 -13.71 -1.06 -1.02
C GLY A 80 -14.79 -0.51 -0.08
N ARG A 81 -15.05 0.81 -0.10
CA ARG A 81 -16.03 1.48 0.76
C ARG A 81 -17.17 2.09 -0.02
N GLU A 82 -18.32 2.14 0.64
CA GLU A 82 -19.48 2.89 0.20
C GLU A 82 -19.62 4.16 1.04
N THR A 83 -19.48 5.32 0.39
CA THR A 83 -19.69 6.62 1.03
C THR A 83 -21.19 6.91 1.05
N THR A 84 -21.78 6.93 2.24
CA THR A 84 -23.19 7.26 2.42
C THR A 84 -23.40 8.77 2.49
N LEU A 85 -24.35 9.28 1.70
CA LEU A 85 -24.73 10.70 1.67
C LEU A 85 -26.15 10.91 2.18
N ASP A 86 -26.30 11.87 3.09
CA ASP A 86 -27.58 12.38 3.54
C ASP A 86 -28.06 13.49 2.60
N VAL A 87 -28.97 13.16 1.69
CA VAL A 87 -29.47 14.11 0.69
C VAL A 87 -30.81 14.69 1.14
N GLY A 88 -30.78 15.93 1.64
CA GLY A 88 -31.97 16.71 1.96
C GLY A 88 -32.28 17.76 0.89
N LEU A 89 -33.35 17.57 0.14
CA LEU A 89 -33.81 18.54 -0.85
C LEU A 89 -34.54 19.71 -0.17
N THR A 90 -34.46 20.90 -0.78
CA THR A 90 -35.22 22.08 -0.36
C THR A 90 -36.25 22.44 -1.41
N VAL A 91 -37.43 22.89 -0.97
CA VAL A 91 -38.51 23.28 -1.89
C VAL A 91 -38.10 24.54 -2.65
N GLY A 92 -38.20 24.49 -3.98
CA GLY A 92 -37.81 25.58 -4.86
C GLY A 92 -37.74 25.11 -6.31
N PRO A 93 -37.71 26.01 -7.29
CA PRO A 93 -37.49 25.60 -8.67
C PRO A 93 -36.04 25.11 -8.84
N VAL A 94 -35.83 24.12 -9.72
CA VAL A 94 -34.49 23.59 -10.06
C VAL A 94 -33.53 24.71 -10.51
N SER A 95 -34.06 25.80 -11.08
CA SER A 95 -33.32 26.99 -11.54
C SER A 95 -33.16 28.10 -10.48
N GLY A 96 -33.72 27.96 -9.28
CA GLY A 96 -33.90 29.04 -8.29
C GLY A 96 -32.79 29.23 -7.27
N GLY A 97 -31.79 28.35 -7.25
CA GLY A 97 -30.65 28.42 -6.32
C GLY A 97 -30.11 27.04 -5.99
N THR A 98 -28.79 26.89 -5.98
CA THR A 98 -28.11 25.65 -5.58
C THR A 98 -27.88 25.68 -4.07
N VAL A 99 -28.31 24.63 -3.37
CA VAL A 99 -27.90 24.44 -1.96
C VAL A 99 -26.54 23.75 -1.99
N GLU A 100 -25.49 24.51 -1.64
CA GLU A 100 -24.13 23.98 -1.49
C GLU A 100 -23.95 23.48 -0.05
N VAL A 101 -23.75 22.17 0.10
CA VAL A 101 -23.44 21.56 1.39
C VAL A 101 -21.93 21.35 1.47
N THR A 102 -21.27 22.08 2.37
CA THR A 102 -19.84 21.94 2.68
C THR A 102 -19.56 21.00 3.85
N ALA A 103 -20.58 20.27 4.33
CA ALA A 103 -20.42 19.32 5.42
C ALA A 103 -19.59 18.11 4.97
N GLU A 104 -18.56 17.77 5.75
CA GLU A 104 -17.75 16.56 5.58
C GLU A 104 -18.62 15.32 5.85
N ALA A 105 -18.50 14.29 4.99
CA ALA A 105 -19.26 13.05 5.16
C ALA A 105 -18.93 12.38 6.51
N PRO A 106 -19.87 11.65 7.14
CA PRO A 106 -19.63 11.03 8.44
C PRO A 106 -18.41 10.09 8.43
N VAL A 107 -17.52 10.25 9.40
CA VAL A 107 -16.31 9.39 9.58
C VAL A 107 -16.67 7.94 9.92
N ILE A 108 -17.91 7.68 10.35
CA ILE A 108 -18.39 6.37 10.79
C ILE A 108 -19.17 5.70 9.67
N ASN A 109 -18.65 4.57 9.19
CA ASN A 109 -19.35 3.67 8.28
C ASN A 109 -20.36 2.83 9.07
N THR A 110 -21.65 3.02 8.81
CA THR A 110 -22.75 2.25 9.41
C THR A 110 -23.34 1.21 8.46
N THR A 111 -22.87 1.16 7.21
CA THR A 111 -23.46 0.36 6.12
C THR A 111 -22.69 -0.93 5.85
N GLN A 112 -21.40 -1.01 6.21
CA GLN A 112 -20.58 -2.20 6.04
C GLN A 112 -20.28 -2.88 7.39
N GLN A 113 -20.28 -4.21 7.37
CA GLN A 113 -20.02 -5.06 8.54
C GLN A 113 -18.55 -5.49 8.65
N ASP A 114 -17.68 -5.00 7.76
CA ASP A 114 -16.27 -5.34 7.74
C ASP A 114 -15.47 -4.50 8.73
N PHE A 115 -14.43 -5.12 9.31
CA PHE A 115 -13.47 -4.39 10.13
C PHE A 115 -12.37 -3.88 9.21
N SER A 116 -12.68 -2.75 8.57
CA SER A 116 -11.84 -2.12 7.55
C SER A 116 -11.19 -0.85 8.06
N THR A 117 -9.89 -0.69 7.81
CA THR A 117 -9.20 0.60 7.97
C THR A 117 -8.62 1.00 6.63
N ASN A 118 -8.96 2.20 6.17
CA ASN A 118 -8.41 2.77 4.95
C ASN A 118 -7.25 3.68 5.33
N MET A 119 -6.09 3.42 4.72
CA MET A 119 -4.91 4.25 4.86
C MET A 119 -4.84 5.17 3.65
N ASN A 120 -5.17 6.43 3.86
CA ASN A 120 -5.21 7.45 2.82
C ASN A 120 -3.81 7.89 2.38
N GLN A 121 -3.75 8.62 1.27
CA GLN A 121 -2.51 9.10 0.67
C GLN A 121 -1.69 9.98 1.61
N THR A 122 -2.34 10.84 2.40
CA THR A 122 -1.67 11.71 3.38
C THR A 122 -0.94 10.88 4.43
N SER A 123 -1.60 9.88 5.00
CA SER A 123 -0.99 8.99 5.99
C SER A 123 0.17 8.20 5.39
N ILE A 124 0.03 7.74 4.15
CA ILE A 124 1.10 7.03 3.44
C ILE A 124 2.32 7.94 3.24
N ASN A 125 2.13 9.22 2.93
CA ASN A 125 3.23 10.14 2.65
C ASN A 125 3.90 10.71 3.91
N GLU A 126 3.10 11.03 4.93
CA GLU A 126 3.56 11.78 6.10
C GLU A 126 4.02 10.88 7.25
N LEU A 127 3.58 9.62 7.30
CA LEU A 127 3.98 8.73 8.37
C LEU A 127 5.39 8.15 8.15
N PRO A 128 6.28 8.22 9.16
CA PRO A 128 7.63 7.72 9.02
C PRO A 128 7.63 6.20 8.91
N ILE A 129 8.30 5.68 7.88
CA ILE A 129 8.40 4.24 7.65
C ILE A 129 9.79 3.86 7.15
N ASN A 130 10.39 2.88 7.83
CA ASN A 130 11.68 2.37 7.42
C ASN A 130 11.50 1.38 6.25
N GLY A 131 12.26 1.60 5.17
CA GLY A 131 12.23 0.73 4.00
C GLY A 131 11.09 1.01 3.02
N GLN A 132 10.17 1.92 3.33
CA GLN A 132 9.08 2.37 2.44
C GLN A 132 8.34 1.21 1.77
N ARG A 133 7.93 0.26 2.60
CA ARG A 133 7.03 -0.82 2.25
C ARG A 133 5.66 -0.43 2.77
N TRP A 134 4.81 0.06 1.89
CA TRP A 134 3.51 0.63 2.27
C TRP A 134 2.63 -0.33 3.08
N SER A 135 2.72 -1.63 2.83
CA SER A 135 1.94 -2.65 3.55
C SER A 135 2.29 -2.75 5.05
N ASN A 136 3.47 -2.27 5.48
CA ASN A 136 3.82 -2.19 6.90
C ASN A 136 2.93 -1.21 7.66
N PHE A 137 2.29 -0.25 6.98
CA PHE A 137 1.30 0.62 7.61
C PHE A 137 0.04 -0.13 8.07
N ALA A 138 -0.20 -1.36 7.59
CA ALA A 138 -1.26 -2.21 8.14
C ALA A 138 -1.05 -2.53 9.64
N LEU A 139 0.17 -2.38 10.18
CA LEU A 139 0.46 -2.48 11.61
C LEU A 139 -0.23 -1.38 12.46
N LEU A 140 -0.76 -0.33 11.82
CA LEU A 140 -1.55 0.71 12.48
C LEU A 140 -3.02 0.30 12.66
N THR A 141 -3.44 -0.79 12.02
CA THR A 141 -4.79 -1.32 12.16
C THR A 141 -4.91 -2.17 13.42
N PRO A 142 -5.98 -2.03 14.23
CA PRO A 142 -6.21 -2.85 15.40
C PRO A 142 -6.19 -4.36 15.09
N GLY A 143 -5.63 -5.15 16.02
CA GLY A 143 -5.54 -6.61 15.87
C GLY A 143 -4.45 -7.08 14.91
N THR A 144 -3.53 -6.20 14.51
CA THR A 144 -2.35 -6.57 13.73
C THR A 144 -1.10 -6.55 14.59
N VAL A 145 -0.20 -7.51 14.35
CA VAL A 145 1.12 -7.56 14.99
C VAL A 145 2.17 -8.04 13.99
N PRO A 146 3.46 -7.72 14.16
CA PRO A 146 4.52 -8.33 13.37
C PRO A 146 4.53 -9.86 13.56
N ASP A 147 4.56 -10.60 12.46
CA ASP A 147 4.68 -12.06 12.45
C ASP A 147 6.10 -12.47 12.06
N ALA A 148 6.80 -13.13 12.98
CA ALA A 148 8.15 -13.64 12.80
C ALA A 148 9.19 -12.61 12.30
N ASN A 149 10.32 -13.13 11.80
CA ASN A 149 11.40 -12.33 11.24
C ASN A 149 11.10 -11.97 9.77
N PHE A 150 11.60 -10.82 9.31
CA PHE A 150 11.48 -10.30 7.94
C PHE A 150 10.08 -9.77 7.55
N GLY A 151 9.30 -9.26 8.50
CA GLY A 151 8.20 -8.33 8.21
C GLY A 151 6.88 -8.95 7.74
N LEU A 152 6.57 -10.21 8.05
CA LEU A 152 5.18 -10.64 7.92
C LEU A 152 4.31 -9.93 8.95
N ILE A 153 3.00 -9.88 8.71
CA ILE A 153 2.02 -9.28 9.60
C ILE A 153 1.01 -10.37 9.95
N SER A 154 0.79 -10.59 11.23
CA SER A 154 -0.28 -11.45 11.71
C SER A 154 -1.51 -10.59 11.94
N PHE A 155 -2.64 -11.07 11.43
CA PHE A 155 -3.95 -10.51 11.71
C PHE A 155 -4.65 -11.44 12.71
N ARG A 156 -4.98 -10.92 13.89
CA ARG A 156 -5.74 -11.61 14.94
C ARG A 156 -5.12 -12.96 15.34
N GLY A 157 -3.79 -13.05 15.33
CA GLY A 157 -3.04 -14.26 15.70
C GLY A 157 -2.91 -15.32 14.61
N ILE A 158 -3.42 -15.06 13.40
CA ILE A 158 -3.29 -15.95 12.25
C ILE A 158 -1.96 -15.68 11.54
N SER A 159 -1.30 -16.74 11.06
CA SER A 159 -0.03 -16.62 10.34
C SER A 159 -0.16 -15.69 9.13
N GLY A 160 0.83 -14.83 8.93
CA GLY A 160 0.89 -13.89 7.82
C GLY A 160 1.01 -14.54 6.44
N LEU A 161 1.29 -15.85 6.37
CA LEU A 161 1.25 -16.64 5.14
C LEU A 161 -0.18 -16.91 4.65
N LEU A 162 -1.17 -16.69 5.51
CA LEU A 162 -2.60 -16.86 5.22
C LEU A 162 -3.28 -15.51 5.01
N ASN A 163 -2.50 -14.46 4.76
CA ASN A 163 -3.02 -13.16 4.33
C ASN A 163 -3.11 -13.11 2.82
N ASN A 164 -3.99 -12.24 2.33
CA ASN A 164 -4.03 -11.90 0.91
C ASN A 164 -3.61 -10.45 0.72
N ASN A 165 -2.60 -10.21 -0.11
CA ASN A 165 -2.21 -8.87 -0.57
C ASN A 165 -2.59 -8.70 -2.05
N THR A 166 -3.36 -7.66 -2.36
CA THR A 166 -3.73 -7.30 -3.73
C THR A 166 -3.30 -5.88 -4.06
N VAL A 167 -2.91 -5.67 -5.31
CA VAL A 167 -2.63 -4.35 -5.88
C VAL A 167 -3.42 -4.22 -7.18
N ASP A 168 -4.26 -3.19 -7.28
CA ASP A 168 -5.14 -2.95 -8.43
C ASP A 168 -5.97 -4.19 -8.81
N GLY A 169 -6.40 -4.94 -7.79
CA GLY A 169 -7.23 -6.15 -7.93
C GLY A 169 -6.45 -7.40 -8.36
N GLY A 170 -5.15 -7.29 -8.62
CA GLY A 170 -4.26 -8.41 -8.92
C GLY A 170 -3.62 -9.03 -7.68
N ASP A 171 -3.40 -10.34 -7.70
CA ASP A 171 -2.71 -11.10 -6.65
C ASP A 171 -1.24 -10.64 -6.54
N ASN A 172 -0.89 -10.05 -5.39
CA ASN A 172 0.44 -9.57 -5.05
C ASN A 172 1.13 -10.47 -4.00
N ASN A 173 0.78 -11.76 -4.00
CA ASN A 173 1.48 -12.80 -3.25
C ASN A 173 2.47 -13.59 -4.14
N GLN A 174 3.44 -14.22 -3.50
CA GLN A 174 4.45 -15.09 -4.08
C GLN A 174 3.90 -16.51 -4.19
N ALA A 175 4.04 -17.14 -5.35
CA ALA A 175 3.48 -18.47 -5.59
C ALA A 175 4.10 -19.57 -4.70
N PHE A 176 5.38 -19.45 -4.34
CA PHE A 176 6.11 -20.51 -3.63
C PHE A 176 5.93 -20.47 -2.11
N PHE A 177 5.97 -19.27 -1.51
CA PHE A 177 5.88 -19.08 -0.05
C PHE A 177 4.51 -18.57 0.42
N SER A 178 3.58 -18.29 -0.50
CA SER A 178 2.27 -17.70 -0.20
C SER A 178 2.37 -16.41 0.64
N GLU A 179 3.43 -15.63 0.42
CA GLU A 179 3.72 -14.38 1.13
C GLU A 179 3.72 -13.19 0.18
N GLU A 180 3.60 -11.99 0.70
CA GLU A 180 3.69 -10.75 -0.08
C GLU A 180 4.98 -10.65 -0.93
N ARG A 181 4.84 -10.18 -2.18
CA ARG A 181 5.98 -10.01 -3.09
C ARG A 181 6.95 -8.92 -2.62
N GLY A 182 8.26 -9.20 -2.68
CA GLY A 182 9.30 -8.21 -2.36
C GLY A 182 9.58 -8.02 -0.86
N ARG A 183 9.37 -9.08 -0.06
CA ARG A 183 9.59 -9.11 1.40
C ARG A 183 11.01 -9.49 1.82
N THR A 184 11.45 -10.69 1.45
CA THR A 184 12.56 -11.37 2.17
C THR A 184 13.96 -10.99 1.66
N ARG A 185 14.13 -10.74 0.35
CA ARG A 185 15.45 -10.57 -0.29
C ARG A 185 15.47 -9.68 -1.54
N ILE A 186 14.31 -9.18 -1.95
CA ILE A 186 14.12 -8.36 -3.14
C ILE A 186 13.46 -7.08 -2.64
N ASN A 187 13.82 -5.93 -3.22
CA ASN A 187 13.12 -4.69 -2.90
C ASN A 187 11.64 -4.83 -3.26
N TYR A 188 10.81 -4.14 -2.50
CA TYR A 188 9.36 -4.21 -2.65
C TYR A 188 8.93 -3.78 -4.07
N VAL A 189 8.01 -4.54 -4.69
CA VAL A 189 7.77 -4.48 -6.15
C VAL A 189 7.01 -3.22 -6.57
N ILE A 190 6.15 -2.67 -5.70
CA ILE A 190 5.35 -1.48 -5.99
C ILE A 190 5.77 -0.35 -5.06
N SER A 191 6.23 0.76 -5.61
CA SER A 191 6.67 1.91 -4.80
C SER A 191 5.56 2.40 -3.87
N GLN A 192 5.92 2.82 -2.66
CA GLN A 192 5.01 3.55 -1.78
C GLN A 192 4.47 4.82 -2.46
N SER A 193 5.32 5.51 -3.24
CA SER A 193 4.91 6.72 -3.99
C SER A 193 3.88 6.44 -5.08
N ALA A 194 3.80 5.21 -5.57
CA ALA A 194 2.80 4.79 -6.56
C ALA A 194 1.46 4.43 -5.91
N ILE A 195 1.44 4.10 -4.61
CA ILE A 195 0.20 3.79 -3.89
C ILE A 195 -0.54 5.09 -3.60
N ARG A 196 -1.83 5.07 -3.92
CA ARG A 196 -2.74 6.14 -3.56
C ARG A 196 -3.28 5.92 -2.15
N GLU A 197 -3.85 4.74 -1.94
CA GLU A 197 -4.44 4.32 -0.68
C GLU A 197 -4.52 2.80 -0.65
N PHE A 198 -4.80 2.25 0.52
CA PHE A 198 -5.12 0.83 0.63
C PHE A 198 -6.10 0.59 1.78
N GLN A 199 -6.90 -0.45 1.62
CA GLN A 199 -7.83 -0.96 2.63
C GLN A 199 -7.21 -2.16 3.33
N VAL A 200 -7.34 -2.19 4.65
CA VAL A 200 -6.93 -3.31 5.50
C VAL A 200 -8.17 -3.90 6.14
N ASN A 201 -8.54 -5.11 5.74
CA ASN A 201 -9.66 -5.85 6.31
C ASN A 201 -9.16 -6.98 7.20
N THR A 202 -9.50 -6.90 8.49
CA THR A 202 -9.03 -7.88 9.50
C THR A 202 -10.04 -8.99 9.77
N SER A 203 -11.30 -8.81 9.39
CA SER A 203 -12.38 -9.79 9.56
C SER A 203 -13.64 -9.40 8.79
N ASN A 204 -14.55 -10.35 8.60
CA ASN A 204 -15.84 -10.18 7.93
C ASN A 204 -15.73 -9.59 6.52
N TYR A 205 -14.59 -9.79 5.86
CA TYR A 205 -14.40 -9.40 4.47
C TYR A 205 -15.22 -10.30 3.55
N SER A 206 -15.63 -9.74 2.40
CA SER A 206 -16.40 -10.44 1.39
C SER A 206 -15.69 -11.70 0.86
N ALA A 207 -16.47 -12.69 0.42
CA ALA A 207 -15.95 -13.92 -0.19
C ALA A 207 -15.20 -13.68 -1.51
N GLU A 208 -15.31 -12.49 -2.09
CA GLU A 208 -14.49 -12.06 -3.24
C GLU A 208 -12.99 -12.03 -2.92
N TYR A 209 -12.65 -11.84 -1.63
CA TYR A 209 -11.29 -11.93 -1.13
C TYR A 209 -10.97 -13.38 -0.76
N GLY A 210 -10.63 -14.18 -1.77
CA GLY A 210 -10.13 -15.55 -1.58
C GLY A 210 -8.71 -15.59 -0.99
N ARG A 211 -8.25 -16.80 -0.63
CA ARG A 211 -6.89 -17.06 -0.11
C ARG A 211 -6.50 -16.26 1.16
N ALA A 212 -7.46 -15.68 1.87
CA ALA A 212 -7.23 -15.01 3.14
C ALA A 212 -7.96 -15.76 4.27
N ALA A 213 -7.21 -16.33 5.21
CA ALA A 213 -7.74 -16.74 6.51
C ALA A 213 -7.38 -15.73 7.62
N GLY A 214 -6.27 -14.99 7.44
CA GLY A 214 -5.82 -13.93 8.35
C GLY A 214 -6.46 -12.58 8.02
N GLY A 215 -5.73 -11.76 7.28
CA GLY A 215 -6.19 -10.45 6.82
C GLY A 215 -6.07 -10.25 5.32
N VAL A 216 -6.81 -9.26 4.82
CA VAL A 216 -6.77 -8.83 3.44
C VAL A 216 -6.20 -7.41 3.40
N THR A 217 -5.20 -7.19 2.58
CA THR A 217 -4.68 -5.86 2.27
C THR A 217 -4.90 -5.60 0.79
N ASN A 218 -5.69 -4.58 0.47
CA ASN A 218 -6.08 -4.25 -0.88
C ASN A 218 -5.65 -2.83 -1.23
N ALA A 219 -4.62 -2.70 -2.06
CA ALA A 219 -4.06 -1.42 -2.46
C ALA A 219 -4.47 -1.01 -3.87
N VAL A 220 -4.57 0.30 -4.06
CA VAL A 220 -4.79 0.92 -5.37
C VAL A 220 -3.68 1.91 -5.68
N THR A 221 -3.19 1.87 -6.91
CA THR A 221 -2.17 2.81 -7.36
C THR A 221 -2.79 4.15 -7.78
N LYS A 222 -1.97 5.20 -7.80
CA LYS A 222 -2.34 6.50 -8.37
C LYS A 222 -2.65 6.33 -9.86
N SER A 223 -3.60 7.12 -10.35
CA SER A 223 -3.95 7.21 -11.76
C SER A 223 -3.74 8.63 -12.29
N GLY A 224 -3.70 8.78 -13.61
CA GLY A 224 -3.57 10.11 -14.23
C GLY A 224 -4.83 10.95 -14.08
N THR A 225 -4.67 12.27 -14.09
CA THR A 225 -5.77 13.24 -13.96
C THR A 225 -5.79 14.20 -15.15
N ASN A 226 -6.77 15.11 -15.21
CA ASN A 226 -6.81 16.19 -16.20
C ASN A 226 -5.70 17.24 -16.03
N LYS A 227 -4.95 17.20 -14.93
CA LYS A 227 -3.83 18.08 -14.66
C LYS A 227 -2.54 17.27 -14.71
N LEU A 228 -1.51 17.83 -15.31
CA LEU A 228 -0.17 17.26 -15.23
C LEU A 228 0.39 17.54 -13.84
N HIS A 229 0.83 16.50 -13.16
CA HIS A 229 1.44 16.56 -11.83
C HIS A 229 2.42 15.38 -11.67
N GLY A 230 3.30 15.48 -10.70
CA GLY A 230 4.27 14.45 -10.38
C GLY A 230 5.16 14.86 -9.23
N ASP A 231 5.74 13.87 -8.56
CA ASP A 231 6.62 14.06 -7.41
C ASP A 231 7.97 13.39 -7.67
N ALA A 232 9.03 13.89 -7.05
CA ALA A 232 10.34 13.26 -7.04
C ALA A 232 10.85 13.14 -5.61
N PHE A 233 11.56 12.06 -5.32
CA PHE A 233 12.05 11.79 -3.97
C PHE A 233 13.48 11.25 -3.97
N PHE A 234 14.19 11.56 -2.89
CA PHE A 234 15.51 11.02 -2.59
C PHE A 234 15.64 10.79 -1.08
N TYR A 235 16.04 9.59 -0.71
CA TYR A 235 16.25 9.17 0.67
C TYR A 235 17.67 8.63 0.82
N ASP A 236 18.39 9.13 1.82
CA ASP A 236 19.70 8.66 2.21
C ASP A 236 19.67 8.07 3.62
N ARG A 237 20.23 6.88 3.76
CA ARG A 237 20.51 6.26 5.04
C ARG A 237 21.96 5.79 5.04
N ASP A 238 22.82 6.60 5.63
CA ASP A 238 24.23 6.30 5.85
C ASP A 238 24.47 5.84 7.30
N ASN A 239 25.24 4.78 7.47
CA ASN A 239 25.62 4.27 8.79
C ASN A 239 26.26 5.36 9.67
N ARG A 240 26.95 6.35 9.11
CA ARG A 240 27.62 7.44 9.85
C ARG A 240 26.65 8.18 10.76
N LEU A 241 25.40 8.37 10.32
CA LEU A 241 24.33 9.06 11.06
C LEU A 241 23.61 8.14 12.06
N GLY A 242 23.77 6.82 11.95
CA GLY A 242 23.13 5.84 12.84
C GLY A 242 23.99 5.42 14.03
N ALA A 243 23.35 4.97 15.11
CA ALA A 243 24.06 4.30 16.21
C ALA A 243 24.59 2.91 15.77
N ARG A 244 25.67 2.45 16.41
CA ARG A 244 26.16 1.08 16.23
C ARG A 244 25.16 0.10 16.87
N ASN A 245 24.89 -1.02 16.22
CA ASN A 245 24.17 -2.12 16.86
C ASN A 245 24.99 -2.62 18.09
N PRO A 246 24.44 -2.61 19.31
CA PRO A 246 25.17 -3.01 20.51
C PRO A 246 25.53 -4.51 20.53
N LEU A 247 24.88 -5.33 19.69
CA LEU A 247 25.11 -6.77 19.56
C LEU A 247 26.04 -7.12 18.39
N ALA A 248 26.50 -6.13 17.61
CA ALA A 248 27.38 -6.37 16.47
C ALA A 248 28.84 -6.42 16.93
N PHE A 249 29.40 -7.64 17.01
CA PHE A 249 30.79 -7.90 17.36
C PHE A 249 31.47 -8.74 16.30
N VAL A 250 32.77 -8.49 16.08
CA VAL A 250 33.64 -9.37 15.32
C VAL A 250 34.65 -10.00 16.28
N ARG A 251 34.94 -11.28 16.05
CA ARG A 251 35.99 -12.02 16.77
C ARG A 251 37.16 -12.19 15.83
N THR A 252 38.32 -11.69 16.23
CA THR A 252 39.55 -11.82 15.44
C THR A 252 40.54 -12.67 16.23
N PHE A 253 41.00 -13.77 15.62
CA PHE A 253 42.05 -14.61 16.17
C PHE A 253 43.39 -14.15 15.59
N ASP A 254 44.36 -13.92 16.47
CA ASP A 254 45.74 -13.65 16.10
C ASP A 254 46.59 -14.92 16.28
N PRO A 255 47.03 -15.57 15.17
CA PRO A 255 47.84 -16.78 15.23
C PRO A 255 49.22 -16.57 15.85
N ALA A 256 49.78 -15.35 15.78
CA ALA A 256 51.10 -15.06 16.30
C ALA A 256 51.12 -14.97 17.83
N THR A 257 50.00 -14.53 18.43
CA THR A 257 49.86 -14.36 19.89
C THR A 257 48.93 -15.38 20.54
N GLY A 258 48.27 -16.23 19.75
CA GLY A 258 47.28 -17.21 20.22
C GLY A 258 46.03 -16.56 20.86
N THR A 259 45.83 -15.26 20.69
CA THR A 259 44.80 -14.49 21.40
C THR A 259 43.58 -14.23 20.52
N THR A 260 42.38 -14.32 21.09
CA THR A 260 41.14 -13.90 20.42
C THR A 260 40.67 -12.57 20.98
N THR A 261 40.48 -11.58 20.11
CA THR A 261 39.94 -10.26 20.47
C THR A 261 38.48 -10.14 20.05
N VAL A 262 37.67 -9.47 20.88
CA VAL A 262 36.27 -9.16 20.57
C VAL A 262 36.14 -7.65 20.45
N ALA A 263 35.83 -7.16 19.26
CA ALA A 263 35.63 -5.74 19.00
C ALA A 263 34.25 -5.51 18.41
N GLY A 264 33.54 -4.50 18.90
CA GLY A 264 32.24 -4.17 18.35
C GLY A 264 32.38 -3.41 17.03
N ILE A 265 31.64 -3.83 16.01
CA ILE A 265 31.80 -3.38 14.63
C ILE A 265 30.61 -2.53 14.18
N LYS A 266 30.89 -1.52 13.35
CA LYS A 266 29.87 -0.72 12.66
C LYS A 266 30.09 -0.82 11.14
N PRO A 267 29.52 -1.84 10.48
CA PRO A 267 29.71 -2.02 9.05
C PRO A 267 29.22 -0.82 8.26
N VAL A 268 29.86 -0.55 7.12
CA VAL A 268 29.42 0.48 6.18
C VAL A 268 28.14 0.01 5.50
N ASP A 269 26.98 0.42 6.02
CA ASP A 269 25.64 0.24 5.41
C ASP A 269 25.16 1.62 4.93
N LYS A 270 25.03 1.75 3.61
CA LYS A 270 24.60 2.93 2.87
C LYS A 270 23.45 2.52 1.98
N ARG A 271 22.34 3.25 2.10
CA ARG A 271 21.13 3.01 1.32
C ARG A 271 20.69 4.31 0.71
N TYR A 272 20.61 4.32 -0.61
CA TYR A 272 20.00 5.38 -1.38
C TYR A 272 18.72 4.84 -1.97
N ARG A 273 17.62 5.57 -1.82
CA ARG A 273 16.38 5.29 -2.53
C ARG A 273 15.96 6.56 -3.23
N PHE A 274 15.70 6.47 -4.52
CA PHE A 274 15.33 7.63 -5.31
C PHE A 274 14.35 7.22 -6.40
N GLY A 275 13.54 8.18 -6.81
CA GLY A 275 12.48 7.90 -7.75
C GLY A 275 11.68 9.15 -8.07
N ALA A 276 10.76 8.97 -9.00
CA ALA A 276 9.82 9.99 -9.40
C ALA A 276 8.55 9.35 -9.95
N ASP A 277 7.45 10.08 -9.83
CA ASP A 277 6.20 9.79 -10.52
C ASP A 277 5.73 10.97 -11.35
N ILE A 278 4.96 10.67 -12.38
CA ILE A 278 4.31 11.65 -13.24
C ILE A 278 3.00 11.09 -13.75
N GLY A 279 1.95 11.90 -13.71
CA GLY A 279 0.64 11.54 -14.24
C GLY A 279 -0.08 12.74 -14.84
N GLY A 280 -0.95 12.47 -15.79
CA GLY A 280 -1.70 13.50 -16.49
C GLY A 280 -2.57 12.96 -17.63
N PRO A 281 -3.15 13.85 -18.46
CA PRO A 281 -4.01 13.44 -19.55
C PRO A 281 -3.18 13.12 -20.81
N ILE A 282 -3.45 11.98 -21.45
CA ILE A 282 -3.12 11.76 -22.87
C ILE A 282 -4.12 12.55 -23.73
N LYS A 283 -5.41 12.46 -23.37
CA LYS A 283 -6.49 13.24 -23.93
C LYS A 283 -7.41 13.66 -22.79
N LYS A 284 -7.56 14.97 -22.59
CA LYS A 284 -8.40 15.52 -21.52
C LYS A 284 -9.79 14.90 -21.53
N ASP A 285 -10.29 14.61 -20.33
CA ASP A 285 -11.60 14.02 -20.05
C ASP A 285 -11.84 12.62 -20.66
N LYS A 286 -10.80 11.97 -21.23
CA LYS A 286 -10.96 10.70 -21.97
C LYS A 286 -9.90 9.65 -21.67
N ALA A 287 -8.63 10.03 -21.63
CA ALA A 287 -7.52 9.10 -21.50
C ALA A 287 -6.39 9.72 -20.68
N PHE A 288 -5.89 8.95 -19.71
CA PHE A 288 -4.94 9.40 -18.70
C PHE A 288 -3.78 8.41 -18.60
N PHE A 289 -2.62 8.90 -18.17
CA PHE A 289 -1.44 8.08 -17.90
C PHE A 289 -0.90 8.36 -16.50
N PHE A 290 -0.24 7.35 -15.93
CA PHE A 290 0.56 7.46 -14.73
C PHE A 290 1.82 6.61 -14.91
N PHE A 291 2.96 7.15 -14.51
CA PHE A 291 4.26 6.48 -14.56
C PHE A 291 4.98 6.70 -13.23
N ASN A 292 5.59 5.63 -12.71
CA ASN A 292 6.40 5.67 -11.51
C ASN A 292 7.72 4.94 -11.73
N TYR A 293 8.80 5.52 -11.23
CA TYR A 293 10.12 4.93 -11.18
C TYR A 293 10.63 4.97 -9.74
N ASP A 294 11.09 3.83 -9.23
CA ASP A 294 11.65 3.69 -7.90
C ASP A 294 12.90 2.80 -7.96
N GLN A 295 14.00 3.32 -7.44
CA GLN A 295 15.28 2.64 -7.40
C GLN A 295 15.84 2.65 -5.99
N VAL A 296 16.18 1.46 -5.51
CA VAL A 296 16.97 1.28 -4.29
C VAL A 296 18.38 0.86 -4.68
N ARG A 297 19.37 1.53 -4.10
CA ARG A 297 20.79 1.15 -4.11
C ARG A 297 21.24 0.95 -2.68
N ARG A 298 21.70 -0.25 -2.37
CA ARG A 298 22.18 -0.59 -1.03
C ARG A 298 23.48 -1.38 -1.17
N ASN A 299 24.51 -0.99 -0.43
CA ASN A 299 25.59 -1.93 -0.18
C ASN A 299 25.12 -2.92 0.90
N PHE A 300 25.26 -4.22 0.66
CA PHE A 300 24.94 -5.23 1.64
C PHE A 300 26.24 -5.64 2.34
N PRO A 301 26.65 -4.98 3.45
CA PRO A 301 27.86 -5.39 4.15
C PRO A 301 27.66 -6.78 4.75
N GLY A 302 28.39 -7.76 4.23
CA GLY A 302 28.46 -9.10 4.80
C GLY A 302 29.43 -9.11 5.98
N LEU A 303 29.01 -9.67 7.11
CA LEU A 303 29.91 -10.01 8.21
C LEU A 303 29.94 -11.53 8.36
N ALA A 304 31.12 -12.13 8.23
CA ALA A 304 31.35 -13.50 8.62
C ALA A 304 31.72 -13.53 10.10
N ILE A 305 30.90 -14.21 10.91
CA ILE A 305 31.18 -14.44 12.33
C ILE A 305 31.46 -15.93 12.48
N PHE A 306 32.68 -16.28 12.84
CA PHE A 306 33.07 -17.67 13.09
C PHE A 306 32.75 -18.03 14.54
N ASN A 307 31.89 -19.03 14.73
CA ASN A 307 31.51 -19.52 16.07
C ASN A 307 32.54 -20.50 16.66
N ASN A 308 33.51 -20.94 15.85
CA ASN A 308 34.57 -21.86 16.27
C ASN A 308 35.93 -21.33 15.78
N GLY A 309 36.87 -21.14 16.71
CA GLY A 309 38.25 -20.73 16.42
C GLY A 309 39.01 -21.75 15.55
N SER A 310 38.58 -23.01 15.54
CA SER A 310 39.13 -24.07 14.68
C SER A 310 38.91 -23.83 13.18
N PHE A 311 38.03 -22.90 12.80
CA PHE A 311 37.82 -22.53 11.39
C PHE A 311 38.96 -21.66 10.83
N VAL A 312 39.69 -20.96 11.72
CA VAL A 312 40.79 -20.04 11.36
C VAL A 312 42.15 -20.66 11.66
N THR A 313 42.23 -21.71 12.46
CA THR A 313 43.48 -22.49 12.63
C THR A 313 43.75 -23.28 11.36
N PRO A 314 44.85 -23.03 10.62
CA PRO A 314 45.32 -24.00 9.65
C PRO A 314 45.48 -25.32 10.39
N ARG A 315 44.89 -26.41 9.88
CA ARG A 315 45.04 -27.73 10.48
C ARG A 315 46.53 -28.07 10.44
N THR A 316 47.21 -27.94 11.58
CA THR A 316 48.65 -28.22 11.75
C THR A 316 48.98 -29.72 11.73
N SER A 317 48.00 -30.57 11.46
CA SER A 317 48.16 -32.02 11.34
C SER A 317 47.80 -32.49 9.93
N GLY A 318 48.78 -32.39 9.02
CA GLY A 318 48.99 -33.28 7.87
C GLY A 318 47.88 -33.42 6.81
N GLY A 319 46.77 -32.70 6.93
CA GLY A 319 45.71 -32.68 5.94
C GLY A 319 45.81 -31.40 5.14
N THR A 320 46.48 -31.45 3.98
CA THR A 320 46.29 -30.45 2.93
C THR A 320 44.78 -30.26 2.75
N LEU A 321 44.30 -29.03 2.94
CA LEU A 321 43.11 -28.60 2.19
C LEU A 321 43.44 -28.96 0.75
N ASN A 322 42.71 -29.93 0.18
CA ASN A 322 42.91 -30.30 -1.21
C ASN A 322 42.76 -29.01 -2.00
N THR A 323 43.90 -28.43 -2.38
CA THR A 323 43.97 -27.44 -3.44
C THR A 323 43.17 -28.05 -4.56
N CYS A 324 42.10 -27.37 -4.95
CA CYS A 324 41.25 -27.86 -6.02
C CYS A 324 42.08 -27.88 -7.30
N THR A 325 42.77 -28.99 -7.55
CA THR A 325 43.53 -29.21 -8.77
C THR A 325 42.51 -29.61 -9.81
N ALA A 326 42.45 -28.85 -10.91
CA ALA A 326 41.50 -29.00 -12.01
C ALA A 326 41.49 -30.40 -12.67
N THR A 327 42.39 -31.30 -12.27
CA THR A 327 42.54 -32.66 -12.79
C THR A 327 41.50 -33.67 -12.26
N THR A 328 40.75 -33.40 -11.18
CA THR A 328 39.77 -34.37 -10.61
C THR A 328 38.36 -33.84 -10.41
N GLN A 329 38.10 -32.56 -10.71
CA GLN A 329 36.80 -31.91 -10.56
C GLN A 329 36.56 -30.95 -11.74
N PRO A 330 35.59 -31.19 -12.65
CA PRO A 330 35.41 -30.39 -13.87
C PRO A 330 34.93 -28.94 -13.62
N ASN A 331 34.73 -28.53 -12.37
CA ASN A 331 34.06 -27.28 -12.00
C ASN A 331 34.96 -26.30 -11.22
N CYS A 332 36.24 -26.63 -11.01
CA CYS A 332 37.17 -25.76 -10.31
C CYS A 332 37.92 -24.84 -11.29
N SER A 333 37.28 -23.73 -11.70
CA SER A 333 37.97 -22.59 -12.27
C SER A 333 38.20 -21.53 -11.19
N ALA A 334 39.39 -21.53 -10.59
CA ALA A 334 39.85 -20.43 -9.75
C ALA A 334 40.29 -19.27 -10.64
N THR A 335 39.36 -18.40 -11.03
CA THR A 335 39.72 -17.07 -11.54
C THR A 335 39.72 -16.12 -10.35
N ASN A 336 40.87 -16.04 -9.68
CA ASN A 336 41.16 -14.95 -8.75
C ASN A 336 41.22 -13.65 -9.57
N VAL A 337 40.19 -12.82 -9.48
CA VAL A 337 40.25 -11.44 -9.96
C VAL A 337 40.80 -10.59 -8.80
N SER A 338 41.91 -9.92 -9.07
CA SER A 338 42.54 -8.90 -8.22
C SER A 338 41.72 -7.63 -8.19
#